data_AF-A0A2H1KJ09-F1
#
_entry.id   AF-A0A2H1KJ09-F1
#
_cell.length_a   1.000
_cell.length_b   1.000
_cell.length_c   1.000
_cell.angle_alpha   90.00
_cell.angle_beta   90.00
_cell.angle_gamma   90.00
#
_symmetry.space_group_name_H-M   'P 1'
#
loop_
_entity.id
_entity.type
_entity.pdbx_description
1 polymer ?
#
loop_
_entity_poly.entity_id
_entity_poly.type
_entity_poly.pdbx_seq_one_letter_code
_entity_poly.pdbx_strand_id
1 'polypeptide(L)'
;MSCMHFTKAFKEREDLITDLAEAGLKIPNHARAVGFLTRVGYHRSGAYRYVFRELLPADQINAAMREYRAATYMAGASIDHVITLEEFDMKLARICLDGT
;
A
#
# COMPACT_ATOMS: atom_id res chain seq x y z
N MET A 1 -23.45 -20.86 -15.82
CA MET A 1 -22.78 -20.19 -14.68
C MET A 1 -21.30 -20.49 -14.79
N SER A 2 -20.48 -19.51 -15.17
CA SER A 2 -19.02 -19.68 -15.22
C SER A 2 -18.44 -19.44 -13.83
N CYS A 3 -17.82 -20.46 -13.24
CA CYS A 3 -17.07 -20.32 -11.99
C CYS A 3 -15.80 -19.51 -12.28
N MET A 4 -15.69 -18.29 -11.74
CA MET A 4 -14.48 -17.49 -11.82
C MET A 4 -13.36 -18.22 -11.06
N HIS A 5 -12.45 -18.86 -11.80
CA HIS A 5 -11.21 -19.38 -11.22
C HIS A 5 -10.30 -18.21 -10.86
N PHE A 6 -10.21 -17.89 -9.57
CA PHE A 6 -9.21 -16.94 -9.07
C PHE A 6 -7.82 -17.58 -9.21
N THR A 7 -7.05 -17.13 -10.20
CA THR A 7 -5.73 -17.68 -10.58
C THR A 7 -4.55 -17.00 -9.89
N LYS A 8 -4.79 -15.96 -9.08
CA LYS A 8 -3.68 -15.23 -8.44
C LYS A 8 -3.06 -16.11 -7.35
N ALA A 9 -1.82 -16.55 -7.59
CA ALA A 9 -1.06 -17.34 -6.64
C ALA A 9 -0.89 -16.60 -5.31
N PHE A 10 -0.94 -17.35 -4.22
CA PHE A 10 -0.55 -16.85 -2.91
C PHE A 10 0.94 -16.43 -2.95
N LYS A 11 1.27 -15.33 -2.28
CA LYS A 11 2.63 -14.79 -2.20
C LYS A 11 3.03 -14.68 -0.74
N GLU A 12 4.28 -15.05 -0.46
CA GLU A 12 4.85 -14.83 0.86
C GLU A 12 5.17 -13.35 1.06
N ARG A 13 5.37 -12.95 2.31
CA ARG A 13 5.61 -11.54 2.65
C ARG A 13 6.86 -10.98 1.99
N GLU A 14 7.90 -11.80 1.86
CA GLU A 14 9.14 -11.46 1.17
C GLU A 14 8.89 -11.14 -0.31
N ASP A 15 8.09 -11.97 -0.99
CA ASP A 15 7.70 -11.74 -2.40
C ASP A 15 6.88 -10.45 -2.54
N LEU A 16 5.99 -10.19 -1.57
CA LEU A 16 5.21 -8.96 -1.56
C LEU A 16 6.07 -7.72 -1.33
N ILE A 17 7.14 -7.78 -0.53
CA ILE A 17 8.08 -6.67 -0.40
C ILE A 17 8.87 -6.47 -1.69
N THR A 18 9.28 -7.56 -2.35
CA THR A 18 9.94 -7.51 -3.65
C THR A 18 9.07 -6.83 -4.71
N ASP A 19 7.80 -7.24 -4.84
CA ASP A 19 6.83 -6.60 -5.73
C ASP A 19 6.70 -5.08 -5.48
N LEU A 20 6.74 -4.65 -4.22
CA LEU A 20 6.66 -3.24 -3.87
C LEU A 20 7.91 -2.47 -4.29
N ALA A 21 9.09 -3.07 -4.11
CA ALA A 21 10.35 -2.51 -4.56
C ALA A 21 10.40 -2.38 -6.10
N GLU A 22 9.97 -3.43 -6.82
CA GLU A 22 9.89 -3.44 -8.28
C GLU A 22 8.91 -2.38 -8.81
N ALA A 23 7.81 -2.13 -8.09
CA ALA A 23 6.87 -1.06 -8.41
C ALA A 23 7.40 0.35 -8.08
N GLY A 24 8.63 0.48 -7.56
CA GLY A 24 9.31 1.75 -7.30
C GLY A 24 9.25 2.24 -5.85
N LEU A 25 8.70 1.47 -4.91
CA LEU A 25 8.72 1.85 -3.49
C LEU A 25 10.08 1.57 -2.87
N LYS A 26 10.74 2.57 -2.30
CA LYS A 26 12.01 2.35 -1.61
C LYS A 26 11.82 1.52 -0.34
N ILE A 27 12.64 0.48 -0.18
CA ILE A 27 12.65 -0.40 1.00
C ILE A 27 14.04 -0.31 1.69
N PRO A 28 14.34 0.79 2.42
CA PRO A 28 15.67 0.98 3.02
C PRO A 28 15.99 0.00 4.15
N ASN A 29 14.97 -0.54 4.83
CA ASN A 29 15.12 -1.58 5.84
C ASN A 29 14.12 -2.72 5.59
N HIS A 30 14.62 -3.82 5.05
CA HIS A 30 13.80 -4.97 4.66
C HIS A 30 13.06 -5.60 5.85
N ALA A 31 13.77 -5.87 6.95
CA ALA A 31 13.20 -6.50 8.13
C ALA A 31 12.06 -5.64 8.74
N ARG A 32 12.23 -4.32 8.77
CA ARG A 32 11.18 -3.40 9.22
C ARG A 32 9.95 -3.46 8.31
N ALA A 33 10.15 -3.53 6.99
CA ALA A 33 9.06 -3.62 6.02
C ALA A 33 8.26 -4.92 6.15
N VAL A 34 8.94 -6.06 6.34
CA VAL A 34 8.31 -7.36 6.59
C VAL A 34 7.56 -7.35 7.93
N GLY A 35 8.16 -6.78 8.98
CA GLY A 35 7.51 -6.61 10.28
C GLY A 35 6.23 -5.76 10.18
N PHE A 36 6.27 -4.67 9.41
CA PHE A 36 5.10 -3.85 9.13
C PHE A 36 4.00 -4.64 8.39
N LEU A 37 4.33 -5.34 7.30
CA LEU A 37 3.32 -6.16 6.58
C LEU A 37 2.78 -7.31 7.44
N THR A 38 3.58 -7.85 8.35
CA THR A 38 3.14 -8.89 9.29
C THR A 38 2.12 -8.34 10.27
N ARG A 39 2.37 -7.15 10.83
CA ARG A 39 1.51 -6.49 11.81
C ARG A 39 0.23 -5.92 11.19
N VAL A 40 0.34 -5.25 10.05
CA VAL A 40 -0.77 -4.51 9.43
C VAL A 40 -1.53 -5.34 8.40
N GLY A 41 -0.86 -6.29 7.74
CA GLY A 41 -1.40 -7.06 6.63
C GLY A 41 -1.30 -6.33 5.28
N TYR A 42 -1.07 -7.09 4.21
CA TYR A 42 -0.82 -6.53 2.86
C TYR A 42 -2.01 -5.74 2.28
N HIS A 43 -3.23 -6.21 2.52
CA HIS A 43 -4.45 -5.57 2.03
C HIS A 43 -4.72 -4.23 2.74
N ARG A 44 -4.71 -4.23 4.08
CA ARG A 44 -4.94 -3.00 4.87
C ARG A 44 -3.87 -1.95 4.60
N SER A 45 -2.61 -2.37 4.54
CA SER A 45 -1.52 -1.45 4.19
C SER A 45 -1.63 -0.87 2.77
N GLY A 46 -2.45 -1.46 1.90
CA GLY A 46 -2.75 -0.93 0.56
C GLY A 46 -3.37 0.47 0.60
N ALA A 47 -4.21 0.79 1.59
CA ALA A 47 -4.80 2.11 1.74
C ALA A 47 -3.73 3.19 2.01
N TYR A 48 -2.79 2.90 2.93
CA TYR A 48 -1.68 3.80 3.23
C TYR A 48 -0.66 3.90 2.09
N ARG A 49 -0.47 2.82 1.31
CA ARG A 49 0.38 2.83 0.12
C ARG A 49 -0.22 3.63 -1.03
N TYR A 50 -1.54 3.63 -1.18
CA TYR A 50 -2.24 4.20 -2.33
C TYR A 50 -1.92 5.68 -2.54
N VAL A 51 -1.81 6.47 -1.47
CA VAL A 51 -1.54 7.91 -1.56
C VAL A 51 -0.15 8.23 -2.10
N PHE A 52 0.78 7.27 -2.07
CA PHE A 52 2.14 7.42 -2.59
C PHE A 52 2.31 6.92 -4.03
N ARG A 53 1.23 6.44 -4.67
CA ARG A 53 1.26 6.04 -6.08
C ARG A 53 1.21 7.24 -6.99
N GLU A 54 1.83 7.11 -8.17
CA GLU A 54 1.79 8.14 -9.20
C GLU A 54 0.34 8.43 -9.61
N LEU A 55 0.03 9.70 -9.84
CA LEU A 55 -1.25 10.07 -10.43
C LEU A 55 -1.27 9.63 -11.89
N LEU A 56 -2.41 9.10 -12.33
CA LEU A 56 -2.60 8.83 -13.74
C LEU A 56 -2.68 10.16 -14.52
N PRO A 57 -2.17 10.20 -15.75
CA PRO A 57 -2.47 11.26 -16.71
C PRO A 57 -3.99 11.44 -16.87
N ALA A 58 -4.44 12.67 -17.14
CA ALA A 58 -5.87 13.00 -17.15
C ALA A 58 -6.70 12.18 -18.16
N ASP A 59 -6.08 11.80 -19.28
CA ASP A 59 -6.66 10.95 -20.33
C ASP A 59 -6.73 9.46 -19.96
N GLN A 60 -6.05 9.03 -18.90
CA GLN A 60 -6.05 7.66 -18.38
C GLN A 60 -6.89 7.50 -17.10
N ILE A 61 -7.41 8.59 -16.54
CA ILE A 61 -8.27 8.54 -15.35
C ILE A 61 -9.63 7.94 -15.72
N ASN A 62 -10.02 6.89 -15.00
CA ASN A 62 -11.38 6.35 -15.06
C ASN A 62 -12.15 6.76 -13.80
N ALA A 63 -12.82 7.92 -13.87
CA ALA A 63 -13.58 8.47 -12.74
C ALA A 63 -14.76 7.58 -12.31
N ALA A 64 -15.39 6.87 -13.26
CA ALA A 64 -16.50 5.96 -12.96
C ALA A 64 -16.04 4.77 -12.09
N MET A 65 -14.83 4.27 -12.32
CA MET A 65 -14.22 3.18 -11.55
C MET A 65 -13.35 3.67 -10.38
N ARG A 66 -13.25 5.00 -10.17
CA ARG A 66 -12.39 5.64 -9.18
C ARG A 66 -10.90 5.29 -9.33
N GLU A 67 -10.44 5.11 -10.57
CA GLU A 67 -9.05 4.80 -10.88
C GLU A 67 -8.30 6.09 -11.24
N TYR A 68 -7.57 6.63 -10.25
CA TYR A 68 -6.86 7.91 -10.36
C TYR A 68 -5.33 7.76 -10.27
N ARG A 69 -4.83 6.59 -9.90
CA ARG A 69 -3.41 6.37 -9.59
C ARG A 69 -2.90 5.10 -10.23
N ALA A 70 -1.66 5.15 -10.72
CA ALA A 70 -0.96 4.04 -11.35
C ALA A 70 -0.65 2.93 -10.33
N ALA A 71 -0.16 1.79 -10.83
CA ALA A 71 0.35 0.73 -9.96
C ALA A 71 1.73 1.07 -9.34
N THR A 72 2.47 1.98 -9.98
CA THR A 72 3.81 2.46 -9.61
C THR A 72 3.77 3.54 -8.53
N TYR A 73 4.88 3.65 -7.78
CA TYR A 73 5.07 4.63 -6.72
C TYR A 73 5.80 5.87 -7.22
N MET A 74 5.44 7.04 -6.65
CA MET A 74 6.11 8.30 -6.97
C MET A 74 7.60 8.24 -6.62
N ALA A 75 8.42 8.92 -7.41
CA ALA A 75 9.85 9.05 -7.14
C ALA A 75 10.12 9.52 -5.70
N GLY A 76 10.95 8.76 -4.97
CA GLY A 76 11.30 9.08 -3.59
C GLY A 76 10.33 8.52 -2.53
N ALA A 77 9.19 7.94 -2.92
CA ALA A 77 8.34 7.21 -1.98
C ALA A 77 9.10 6.04 -1.33
N SER A 78 8.85 5.83 -0.04
CA SER A 78 9.50 4.81 0.78
C SER A 78 8.46 4.11 1.65
N ILE A 79 8.69 2.84 1.97
CA ILE A 79 7.89 2.12 2.96
C ILE A 79 7.88 2.82 4.32
N ASP A 80 8.93 3.58 4.65
CA ASP A 80 8.98 4.35 5.89
C ASP A 80 7.90 5.45 5.91
N HIS A 81 7.62 6.10 4.78
CA HIS A 81 6.53 7.08 4.69
C HIS A 81 5.17 6.41 4.92
N VAL A 82 4.99 5.19 4.40
CA VAL A 82 3.78 4.39 4.58
C VAL A 82 3.60 4.02 6.05
N ILE A 83 4.68 3.58 6.71
CA ILE A 83 4.68 3.23 8.14
C ILE A 83 4.34 4.47 8.98
N THR A 84 4.96 5.62 8.70
CA THR A 84 4.66 6.87 9.41
C THR A 84 3.20 7.29 9.26
N LEU A 85 2.61 7.12 8.08
CA LEU A 85 1.19 7.42 7.86
C LEU A 85 0.27 6.48 8.66
N GLU A 86 0.59 5.18 8.71
CA GLU A 86 -0.16 4.21 9.52
C GLU A 86 -0.03 4.50 11.03
N GLU A 87 1.17 4.81 11.51
CA GLU A 87 1.40 5.18 12.90
C GLU A 87 0.63 6.46 13.28
N PHE A 88 0.58 7.44 12.38
CA PHE A 88 -0.21 8.66 12.57
C PHE A 88 -1.71 8.34 12.66
N ASP A 89 -2.25 7.56 11.71
CA ASP A 89 -3.65 7.17 11.68
C ASP A 89 -4.05 6.40 12.94
N MET A 90 -3.20 5.47 13.39
CA MET A 90 -3.42 4.73 14.64
C MET A 90 -3.42 5.64 15.88
N LYS A 91 -2.53 6.63 15.94
CA LYS A 91 -2.52 7.62 17.03
C LYS A 91 -3.78 8.48 17.00
N LEU A 92 -4.19 8.95 15.83
CA LEU A 92 -5.39 9.76 15.66
C LEU A 92 -6.64 8.97 16.07
N ALA A 93 -6.78 7.73 15.60
CA ALA A 93 -7.90 6.86 15.95
C ALA A 93 -7.98 6.66 17.47
N ARG A 94 -6.84 6.50 18.15
CA ARG A 94 -6.79 6.39 19.61
C ARG A 94 -7.28 7.66 20.29
N ILE A 95 -6.82 8.84 19.87
CA ILE A 95 -7.28 10.13 20.43
C ILE A 95 -8.79 10.29 20.22
N CYS A 96 -9.31 9.93 19.05
CA CYS A 96 -10.75 10.00 18.76
C CYS A 96 -11.60 9.06 19.63
N LEU A 97 -11.05 7.91 20.03
CA LEU A 97 -11.74 6.93 20.89
C LEU A 97 -11.63 7.31 22.37
N ASP A 98 -10.44 7.73 22.81
CA ASP A 98 -10.12 8.00 24.22
C ASP A 98 -10.54 9.43 24.63
N GLY A 99 -10.82 10.32 23.67
CA GLY A 99 -11.28 11.69 23.91
C GLY A 99 -10.28 12.60 24.63
N THR A 100 -9.02 12.16 24.77
CA THR A 100 -7.93 12.85 25.49
C THR A 100 -6.60 12.70 24.75
#